data_AF-A0A2P4UNP4-F1
#
_entry.id   AF-A0A2P4UNP4-F1
#
_cell.length_a   1.000
_cell.length_b   1.000
_cell.length_c   1.000
_cell.angle_alpha   90.00
_cell.angle_beta   90.00
_cell.angle_gamma   90.00
#
_symmetry.space_group_name_H-M   'P 1'
#
loop_
_entity.id
_entity.type
_entity.pdbx_description
1 polymer ?
#
loop_
_entity_poly.entity_id
_entity_poly.type
_entity_poly.pdbx_seq_one_letter_code
_entity_poly.pdbx_strand_id
1 'polypeptide(L)'
;MAVASACALLGTANAFADTQPSMPPVDPPLPRQVDPLTQTYRCVMPWIGEQPISVTFTTKAPTVVGTDGLDVSASVDLGVRVRNVLELENATVSGRLDLGTRLALPGGEVHDYSVAIPLQPYTGPIPSSGKPDLTGTGKWKPPAGKSTFNVDLRTTGIDLSLDVHSKDGGGEPTVAPMSGSSCTLQPPDQNTLLAEMWLRTSAPIVTTKVAGTAHLKRPSADVPLSGTFTSTGALTLDEKTAAFSILGFLPATARLRFVQNGAATGDTVARTAFRVPLNLIVADLSVFGVSVGGGSSCRTTAPADVPFTRSGDAHHGAFTLPALGGCGVLTPLLSALFTGDGNTVDATFTS
;
A
#
# COMPACT_ATOMS: atom_id res chain seq x y z
N MET A 1 58.18 -53.73 -35.97
CA MET A 1 58.82 -53.16 -34.76
C MET A 1 58.20 -51.79 -34.54
N ALA A 2 57.29 -51.71 -33.56
CA ALA A 2 57.02 -50.60 -32.64
C ALA A 2 56.89 -49.12 -33.10
N VAL A 3 55.69 -48.55 -32.80
CA VAL A 3 55.34 -47.21 -32.23
C VAL A 3 55.80 -45.92 -32.95
N ALA A 4 55.15 -44.74 -32.92
CA ALA A 4 54.01 -44.16 -32.20
C ALA A 4 53.56 -42.85 -32.88
N SER A 5 52.36 -42.37 -32.51
CA SER A 5 51.99 -40.97 -32.24
C SER A 5 52.15 -39.88 -33.31
N ALA A 6 51.02 -39.29 -33.73
CA ALA A 6 50.75 -37.86 -33.51
C ALA A 6 49.24 -37.56 -33.62
N CYS A 7 48.76 -36.85 -32.60
CA CYS A 7 47.41 -36.42 -32.32
C CYS A 7 47.13 -35.06 -32.98
N ALA A 8 45.93 -34.82 -33.53
CA ALA A 8 45.41 -33.46 -33.73
C ALA A 8 43.87 -33.41 -33.82
N LEU A 9 43.27 -33.11 -32.66
CA LEU A 9 42.20 -32.13 -32.44
C LEU A 9 40.85 -32.32 -33.15
N LEU A 10 39.95 -33.07 -32.49
CA LEU A 10 38.51 -32.86 -32.54
C LEU A 10 38.11 -31.79 -31.53
N GLY A 11 37.54 -30.68 -32.00
CA GLY A 11 36.87 -29.69 -31.16
C GLY A 11 35.52 -30.21 -30.68
N THR A 12 35.37 -30.37 -29.37
CA THR A 12 34.08 -30.61 -28.72
C THR A 12 33.58 -29.31 -28.10
N ALA A 13 32.37 -28.92 -28.48
CA ALA A 13 31.65 -27.81 -27.89
C ALA A 13 31.17 -28.20 -26.48
N ASN A 14 31.74 -27.58 -25.44
CA ASN A 14 31.22 -27.68 -24.09
C ASN A 14 30.01 -26.75 -23.94
N ALA A 15 28.82 -27.35 -23.85
CA ALA A 15 27.63 -26.71 -23.30
C ALA A 15 27.79 -26.65 -21.77
N PHE A 16 28.23 -25.51 -21.25
CA PHE A 16 28.05 -25.19 -19.83
C PHE A 16 26.63 -24.67 -19.65
N ALA A 17 25.71 -25.59 -19.35
CA ALA A 17 24.43 -25.26 -18.76
C ALA A 17 24.68 -24.81 -17.32
N ASP A 18 24.53 -23.51 -17.09
CA ASP A 18 24.67 -22.85 -15.81
C ASP A 18 23.46 -23.21 -14.92
N THR A 19 23.52 -24.37 -14.25
CA THR A 19 22.61 -24.69 -13.14
C THR A 19 23.04 -23.87 -11.93
N GLN A 20 22.53 -22.65 -11.83
CA GLN A 20 22.54 -21.89 -10.59
C GLN A 20 21.89 -22.75 -9.48
N PRO A 21 22.59 -23.06 -8.38
CA PRO A 21 21.97 -23.74 -7.26
C PRO A 21 20.85 -22.85 -6.72
N SER A 22 19.61 -23.36 -6.75
CA SER A 22 18.49 -22.73 -6.08
C SER A 22 18.82 -22.61 -4.60
N MET A 23 19.04 -21.38 -4.12
CA MET A 23 19.12 -21.14 -2.67
C MET A 23 17.82 -21.67 -2.04
N PRO A 24 17.91 -22.44 -0.95
CA PRO A 24 16.71 -22.81 -0.21
C PRO A 24 15.97 -21.53 0.21
N PRO A 25 14.62 -21.52 0.22
CA PRO A 25 13.87 -20.39 0.72
C PRO A 25 14.36 -20.08 2.14
N VAL A 26 14.91 -18.89 2.34
CA VAL A 26 15.30 -18.42 3.67
C VAL A 26 14.00 -18.29 4.46
N ASP A 27 13.82 -19.15 5.47
CA ASP A 27 12.66 -19.07 6.34
C ASP A 27 12.58 -17.65 6.94
N PRO A 28 11.42 -17.00 6.90
CA PRO A 28 11.26 -15.68 7.49
C PRO A 28 11.65 -15.74 8.98
N PRO A 29 12.44 -14.76 9.48
CA PRO A 29 12.80 -14.73 10.89
C PRO A 29 11.54 -14.65 11.75
N LEU A 30 11.62 -15.22 12.96
CA LEU A 30 10.52 -15.20 13.92
C LEU A 30 10.04 -13.75 14.17
N PRO A 31 8.72 -13.54 14.34
CA PRO A 31 8.15 -12.22 14.57
C PRO A 31 8.71 -11.60 15.87
N ARG A 32 9.05 -10.31 15.85
CA ARG A 32 9.33 -9.57 17.09
C ARG A 32 8.00 -9.10 17.65
N GLN A 33 7.68 -9.47 18.89
CA GLN A 33 6.44 -9.04 19.54
C GLN A 33 6.70 -8.46 20.92
N VAL A 34 5.85 -7.54 21.34
CA VAL A 34 5.85 -7.00 22.70
C VAL A 34 4.70 -7.68 23.43
N ASP A 35 5.03 -8.72 24.21
CA ASP A 35 4.06 -9.51 24.95
C ASP A 35 4.55 -9.70 26.40
N PRO A 36 3.87 -9.14 27.42
CA PRO A 36 2.68 -8.30 27.33
C PRO A 36 2.98 -6.83 26.96
N LEU A 37 2.09 -6.19 26.19
CA LEU A 37 2.09 -4.74 25.94
C LEU A 37 1.11 -4.05 26.91
N THR A 38 1.63 -3.33 27.90
CA THR A 38 0.80 -2.57 28.85
C THR A 38 0.77 -1.09 28.49
N GLN A 39 -0.44 -0.53 28.42
CA GLN A 39 -0.68 0.85 28.01
C GLN A 39 -1.68 1.52 28.93
N THR A 40 -1.46 2.80 29.22
CA THR A 40 -2.39 3.62 29.99
C THR A 40 -3.15 4.55 29.06
N TYR A 41 -4.46 4.63 29.28
CA TYR A 41 -5.40 5.44 28.53
C TYR A 41 -6.10 6.42 29.45
N ARG A 42 -6.48 7.56 28.91
CA ARG A 42 -7.38 8.53 29.54
C ARG A 42 -8.74 8.40 28.88
N CYS A 43 -9.72 7.92 29.62
CA CYS A 43 -11.08 7.68 29.15
C CYS A 43 -12.04 8.71 29.74
N VAL A 44 -12.86 9.35 28.91
CA VAL A 44 -13.89 10.28 29.39
C VAL A 44 -15.14 9.48 29.75
N MET A 45 -15.39 9.27 31.04
CA MET A 45 -16.60 8.61 31.51
C MET A 45 -17.71 9.64 31.82
N PRO A 46 -18.97 9.39 31.41
CA PRO A 46 -20.05 10.38 31.57
C PRO A 46 -20.33 10.88 32.99
N TRP A 47 -20.01 10.10 34.01
CA TRP A 47 -20.49 10.28 35.39
C TRP A 47 -19.38 10.69 36.38
N ILE A 48 -18.13 10.34 36.09
CA ILE A 48 -16.97 10.60 36.96
C ILE A 48 -15.87 11.41 36.26
N GLY A 49 -16.10 11.76 34.99
CA GLY A 49 -15.16 12.48 34.13
C GLY A 49 -14.01 11.60 33.69
N GLU A 50 -12.86 12.24 33.42
CA GLU A 50 -11.67 11.56 32.94
C GLU A 50 -11.09 10.59 33.95
N GLN A 51 -10.96 9.32 33.56
CA GLN A 51 -10.30 8.28 34.35
C GLN A 51 -9.06 7.73 33.62
N PRO A 52 -7.97 7.49 34.37
CA PRO A 52 -6.89 6.64 33.87
C PRO A 52 -7.35 5.17 33.90
N ILE A 53 -7.26 4.49 32.77
CA ILE A 53 -7.52 3.06 32.61
C ILE A 53 -6.23 2.41 32.10
N SER A 54 -5.80 1.31 32.71
CA SER A 54 -4.66 0.55 32.21
C SER A 54 -5.16 -0.67 31.46
N VAL A 55 -4.61 -0.94 30.28
CA VAL A 55 -4.95 -2.10 29.47
C VAL A 55 -3.67 -2.84 29.10
N THR A 56 -3.64 -4.13 29.41
CA THR A 56 -2.57 -5.04 29.01
C THR A 56 -3.04 -5.89 27.84
N PHE A 57 -2.40 -5.71 26.69
CA PHE A 57 -2.59 -6.53 25.50
C PHE A 57 -1.59 -7.68 25.48
N THR A 58 -2.07 -8.85 25.10
CA THR A 58 -1.24 -10.03 24.86
C THR A 58 -1.62 -10.60 23.50
N THR A 59 -0.62 -11.07 22.77
CA THR A 59 -0.79 -11.61 21.43
C THR A 59 0.21 -12.72 21.19
N LYS A 60 -0.20 -13.74 20.44
CA LYS A 60 0.69 -14.80 19.98
C LYS A 60 0.77 -14.73 18.47
N ALA A 61 1.65 -13.86 17.97
CA ALA A 61 1.81 -13.69 16.54
C ALA A 61 2.41 -14.96 15.92
N PRO A 62 1.71 -15.64 14.98
CA PRO A 62 2.33 -16.67 14.19
C PRO A 62 3.37 -16.05 13.25
N THR A 63 4.27 -16.87 12.71
CA THR A 63 5.30 -16.40 11.76
C THR A 63 4.68 -15.67 10.56
N VAL A 64 3.54 -16.14 10.06
CA VAL A 64 2.77 -15.51 8.99
C VAL A 64 1.30 -15.40 9.41
N VAL A 65 0.76 -14.18 9.42
CA VAL A 65 -0.68 -13.92 9.61
C VAL A 65 -1.34 -13.81 8.24
N GLY A 66 -2.34 -14.65 7.99
CA GLY A 66 -3.17 -14.60 6.78
C GLY A 66 -4.61 -14.24 7.11
N THR A 67 -5.53 -14.85 6.36
CA THR A 67 -6.98 -14.67 6.55
C THR A 67 -7.50 -15.15 7.90
N ASP A 68 -6.76 -16.06 8.56
CA ASP A 68 -7.11 -16.60 9.88
C ASP A 68 -6.97 -15.56 11.00
N GLY A 69 -6.28 -14.46 10.70
CA GLY A 69 -6.10 -13.33 11.59
C GLY A 69 -5.13 -13.59 12.73
N LEU A 70 -5.14 -12.67 13.69
CA LEU A 70 -4.32 -12.69 14.90
C LEU A 70 -5.24 -12.54 16.12
N ASP A 71 -5.11 -13.44 17.08
CA ASP A 71 -5.84 -13.33 18.34
C ASP A 71 -5.14 -12.30 19.24
N VAL A 72 -5.93 -11.32 19.69
CA VAL A 72 -5.48 -10.25 20.58
C VAL A 72 -6.30 -10.34 21.86
N SER A 73 -5.64 -10.62 22.97
CA SER A 73 -6.29 -10.66 24.28
C SER A 73 -6.00 -9.38 25.05
N ALA A 74 -6.99 -8.86 25.75
CA ALA A 74 -6.88 -7.67 26.57
C ALA A 74 -7.27 -7.98 28.02
N SER A 75 -6.53 -7.40 28.96
CA SER A 75 -6.87 -7.32 30.37
C SER A 75 -7.00 -5.86 30.76
N VAL A 76 -8.19 -5.43 31.19
CA VAL A 76 -8.53 -4.04 31.51
C VAL A 76 -8.56 -3.86 33.02
N ASP A 77 -7.84 -2.85 33.51
CA ASP A 77 -7.91 -2.33 34.88
C ASP A 77 -8.63 -0.98 34.85
N LEU A 78 -9.84 -0.95 35.41
CA LEU A 78 -10.72 0.22 35.41
C LEU A 78 -10.22 1.34 36.35
N GLY A 79 -9.23 1.06 37.19
CA GLY A 79 -8.68 2.01 38.16
C GLY A 79 -9.55 2.21 39.39
N VAL A 80 -8.93 2.72 40.46
CA VAL A 80 -9.52 2.77 41.81
C VAL A 80 -10.83 3.53 41.87
N ARG A 81 -10.96 4.66 41.16
CA ARG A 81 -12.18 5.48 41.21
C ARG A 81 -13.39 4.77 40.61
N VAL A 82 -13.20 4.04 39.51
CA VAL A 82 -14.29 3.27 38.87
C VAL A 82 -14.65 2.08 39.76
N ARG A 83 -13.64 1.33 40.24
CA ARG A 83 -13.83 0.20 41.16
C ARG A 83 -14.63 0.58 42.39
N ASN A 84 -14.28 1.71 43.04
CA ASN A 84 -14.94 2.16 44.26
C ASN A 84 -16.44 2.42 44.05
N VAL A 85 -16.85 2.97 42.89
CA VAL A 85 -18.29 3.20 42.67
C VAL A 85 -19.01 1.92 42.30
N LEU A 86 -18.39 1.02 41.52
CA LEU A 86 -18.98 -0.28 41.22
C LEU A 86 -19.13 -1.15 42.49
N GLU A 87 -18.20 -1.04 43.43
CA GLU A 87 -18.25 -1.70 44.74
C GLU A 87 -19.40 -1.15 45.60
N LEU A 88 -19.58 0.18 45.67
CA LEU A 88 -20.67 0.81 46.42
C LEU A 88 -22.07 0.37 45.94
N GLU A 89 -22.23 0.16 44.64
CA GLU A 89 -23.50 -0.24 44.00
C GLU A 89 -23.71 -1.76 43.98
N ASN A 90 -22.76 -2.55 44.51
CA ASN A 90 -22.74 -4.02 44.40
C ASN A 90 -23.01 -4.49 42.95
N ALA A 91 -22.43 -3.77 41.99
CA ALA A 91 -22.72 -3.93 40.58
C ALA A 91 -21.80 -4.96 39.92
N THR A 92 -22.33 -5.73 38.97
CA THR A 92 -21.53 -6.53 38.05
C THR A 92 -21.29 -5.76 36.76
N VAL A 93 -20.12 -5.92 36.16
CA VAL A 93 -19.73 -5.20 34.93
C VAL A 93 -19.42 -6.19 33.83
N SER A 94 -19.92 -5.91 32.63
CA SER A 94 -19.50 -6.53 31.38
C SER A 94 -19.21 -5.45 30.36
N GLY A 95 -18.80 -5.81 29.14
CA GLY A 95 -18.62 -4.78 28.12
C GLY A 95 -17.90 -5.24 26.88
N ARG A 96 -17.44 -4.24 26.14
CA ARG A 96 -16.69 -4.40 24.89
C ARG A 96 -15.60 -3.35 24.82
N LEU A 97 -14.43 -3.79 24.40
CA LEU A 97 -13.30 -2.95 24.07
C LEU A 97 -13.10 -2.99 22.55
N ASP A 98 -13.23 -1.85 21.88
CA ASP A 98 -12.86 -1.71 20.48
C ASP A 98 -11.44 -1.10 20.43
N LEU A 99 -10.46 -1.91 20.03
CA LEU A 99 -9.06 -1.51 19.94
C LEU A 99 -8.78 -0.98 18.54
N GLY A 100 -8.40 0.29 18.44
CA GLY A 100 -7.84 0.85 17.21
C GLY A 100 -6.42 0.34 16.99
N THR A 101 -6.15 -0.18 15.80
CA THR A 101 -4.83 -0.63 15.37
C THR A 101 -4.44 0.05 14.08
N ARG A 102 -3.14 0.27 13.91
CA ARG A 102 -2.54 0.88 12.74
C ARG A 102 -1.52 -0.08 12.14
N LEU A 103 -1.67 -0.35 10.86
CA LEU A 103 -0.80 -1.20 10.07
C LEU A 103 -0.01 -0.33 9.11
N ALA A 104 1.32 -0.35 9.25
CA ALA A 104 2.22 0.26 8.28
C ALA A 104 2.66 -0.80 7.26
N LEU A 105 2.33 -0.58 5.98
CA LEU A 105 2.72 -1.45 4.88
C LEU A 105 4.01 -0.95 4.20
N PRO A 106 4.79 -1.85 3.55
CA PRO A 106 5.90 -1.43 2.71
C PRO A 106 5.44 -0.44 1.63
N GLY A 107 6.18 0.65 1.45
CA GLY A 107 5.81 1.75 0.53
C GLY A 107 5.17 2.96 1.21
N GLY A 108 5.04 2.96 2.55
CA GLY A 108 4.59 4.12 3.33
C GLY A 108 3.07 4.26 3.46
N GLU A 109 2.31 3.27 2.98
CA GLU A 109 0.87 3.22 3.14
C GLU A 109 0.50 2.81 4.58
N VAL A 110 -0.47 3.50 5.16
CA VAL A 110 -0.91 3.30 6.54
C VAL A 110 -2.40 3.02 6.55
N HIS A 111 -2.81 1.91 7.16
CA HIS A 111 -4.21 1.49 7.28
C HIS A 111 -4.60 1.37 8.74
N ASP A 112 -5.76 1.92 9.09
CA ASP A 112 -6.33 1.81 10.43
C ASP A 112 -7.42 0.71 10.45
N TYR A 113 -7.38 -0.15 11.45
CA TYR A 113 -8.33 -1.25 11.68
C TYR A 113 -8.86 -1.21 13.11
N SER A 114 -10.10 -1.66 13.32
CA SER A 114 -10.67 -1.84 14.66
C SER A 114 -10.80 -3.32 15.01
N VAL A 115 -10.36 -3.69 16.21
CA VAL A 115 -10.48 -5.04 16.77
C VAL A 115 -11.52 -5.01 17.88
N ALA A 116 -12.65 -5.68 17.63
CA ALA A 116 -13.68 -5.91 18.62
C ALA A 116 -13.22 -6.98 19.63
N ILE A 117 -13.09 -6.60 20.90
CA ILE A 117 -12.72 -7.49 22.00
C ILE A 117 -13.91 -7.56 22.98
N PRO A 118 -14.75 -8.60 22.91
CA PRO A 118 -15.80 -8.81 23.89
C PRO A 118 -15.17 -9.12 25.26
N LEU A 119 -15.59 -8.38 26.29
CA LEU A 119 -15.07 -8.54 27.65
C LEU A 119 -15.97 -9.51 28.43
N GLN A 120 -15.35 -10.46 29.13
CA GLN A 120 -16.03 -11.40 29.98
C GLN A 120 -16.66 -10.68 31.19
N PRO A 121 -17.90 -11.01 31.57
CA PRO A 121 -18.53 -10.41 32.74
C PRO A 121 -17.73 -10.69 34.01
N TYR A 122 -17.52 -9.66 34.81
CA TYR A 122 -17.00 -9.84 36.16
C TYR A 122 -18.13 -10.25 37.10
N THR A 123 -18.09 -11.51 37.56
CA THR A 123 -19.09 -12.05 38.49
C THR A 123 -18.58 -11.98 39.92
N GLY A 124 -19.01 -10.95 40.66
CA GLY A 124 -18.69 -10.76 42.07
C GLY A 124 -18.44 -9.29 42.42
N PRO A 125 -18.30 -8.94 43.70
CA PRO A 125 -17.86 -7.60 44.10
C PRO A 125 -16.45 -7.36 43.57
N ILE A 126 -16.28 -6.29 42.79
CA ILE A 126 -14.97 -5.91 42.25
C ILE A 126 -14.06 -5.54 43.43
N PRO A 127 -12.94 -6.24 43.65
CA PRO A 127 -12.06 -5.94 44.75
C PRO A 127 -11.42 -4.57 44.55
N SER A 128 -11.31 -3.82 45.64
CA SER A 128 -10.65 -2.51 45.70
C SER A 128 -9.18 -2.54 45.26
N SER A 129 -8.55 -3.72 45.10
CA SER A 129 -7.25 -3.90 44.44
C SER A 129 -7.02 -5.34 43.95
N GLY A 130 -6.06 -5.52 43.01
CA GLY A 130 -5.29 -6.76 42.88
C GLY A 130 -5.49 -7.64 41.64
N LYS A 131 -6.57 -7.53 40.85
CA LYS A 131 -6.71 -8.27 39.57
C LYS A 131 -7.29 -7.38 38.47
N PRO A 132 -7.01 -7.68 37.18
CA PRO A 132 -7.71 -7.03 36.08
C PRO A 132 -9.21 -7.26 36.22
N ASP A 133 -10.00 -6.21 35.96
CA ASP A 133 -11.44 -6.21 36.20
C ASP A 133 -12.19 -6.90 35.06
N LEU A 134 -11.66 -6.81 33.84
CA LEU A 134 -12.28 -7.35 32.65
C LEU A 134 -11.22 -7.96 31.75
N THR A 135 -11.51 -9.14 31.19
CA THR A 135 -10.62 -9.80 30.23
C THR A 135 -11.40 -10.22 28.99
N GLY A 136 -10.76 -10.23 27.83
CA GLY A 136 -11.42 -10.62 26.59
C GLY A 136 -10.41 -10.98 25.51
N THR A 137 -10.90 -11.65 24.47
CA THR A 137 -10.10 -11.97 23.28
C THR A 137 -10.88 -11.56 22.04
N GLY A 138 -10.26 -10.73 21.21
CA GLY A 138 -10.73 -10.38 19.88
C GLY A 138 -9.82 -10.96 18.81
N LYS A 139 -10.28 -10.87 17.56
CA LYS A 139 -9.52 -11.34 16.40
C LYS A 139 -9.27 -10.19 15.44
N TRP A 140 -8.02 -9.81 15.28
CA TRP A 140 -7.58 -8.88 14.24
C TRP A 140 -7.55 -9.61 12.89
N LYS A 141 -8.14 -9.03 11.85
CA LYS A 141 -8.20 -9.64 10.52
C LYS A 141 -7.66 -8.69 9.47
N PRO A 142 -6.57 -9.04 8.79
CA PRO A 142 -6.09 -8.26 7.66
C PRO A 142 -6.92 -8.53 6.40
N PRO A 143 -6.83 -7.67 5.38
CA PRO A 143 -7.37 -7.95 4.07
C PRO A 143 -6.73 -9.21 3.48
N ALA A 144 -7.52 -10.03 2.77
CA ALA A 144 -7.03 -11.27 2.18
C ALA A 144 -6.10 -11.01 0.99
N GLY A 145 -5.07 -11.84 0.83
CA GLY A 145 -4.38 -11.95 -0.46
C GLY A 145 -3.22 -12.93 -0.47
N LYS A 146 -2.37 -12.80 -1.49
CA LYS A 146 -1.41 -13.86 -1.88
C LYS A 146 0.04 -13.50 -1.56
N SER A 147 0.33 -12.23 -1.35
CA SER A 147 1.69 -11.71 -1.14
C SER A 147 2.01 -11.61 0.34
N THR A 148 3.27 -11.81 0.69
CA THR A 148 3.73 -11.80 2.08
C THR A 148 4.66 -10.60 2.34
N PHE A 149 4.43 -9.83 3.40
CA PHE A 149 5.20 -8.63 3.74
C PHE A 149 5.56 -8.63 5.22
N ASN A 150 6.74 -8.13 5.61
CA ASN A 150 6.99 -7.81 7.02
C ASN A 150 6.33 -6.45 7.35
N VAL A 151 5.58 -6.39 8.45
CA VAL A 151 4.76 -5.25 8.85
C VAL A 151 4.82 -5.01 10.36
N ASP A 152 4.69 -3.75 10.75
CA ASP A 152 4.46 -3.32 12.14
C ASP A 152 2.95 -3.16 12.38
N LEU A 153 2.41 -3.90 13.34
CA LEU A 153 1.08 -3.69 13.88
C LEU A 153 1.19 -2.88 15.18
N ARG A 154 0.61 -1.67 15.19
CA ARG A 154 0.65 -0.75 16.33
C ARG A 154 -0.74 -0.50 16.89
N THR A 155 -0.86 -0.35 18.21
CA THR A 155 -2.11 0.12 18.84
C THR A 155 -2.25 1.64 18.72
N THR A 156 -3.48 2.15 18.81
CA THR A 156 -3.79 3.58 18.73
C THR A 156 -4.66 4.01 19.92
N GLY A 157 -5.89 4.44 19.67
CA GLY A 157 -6.90 4.68 20.71
C GLY A 157 -7.72 3.43 21.00
N ILE A 158 -8.55 3.50 22.03
CA ILE A 158 -9.56 2.48 22.33
C ILE A 158 -10.90 3.14 22.58
N ASP A 159 -11.98 2.43 22.28
CA ASP A 159 -13.32 2.78 22.75
C ASP A 159 -13.78 1.70 23.74
N LEU A 160 -14.10 2.11 24.96
CA LEU A 160 -14.55 1.22 26.02
C LEU A 160 -16.05 1.42 26.26
N SER A 161 -16.84 0.39 26.00
CA SER A 161 -18.26 0.33 26.35
C SER A 161 -18.46 -0.64 27.50
N LEU A 162 -19.11 -0.19 28.57
CA LEU A 162 -19.35 -0.97 29.77
C LEU A 162 -20.85 -1.13 30.00
N ASP A 163 -21.28 -2.33 30.31
CA ASP A 163 -22.65 -2.61 30.73
C ASP A 163 -22.62 -2.90 32.23
N VAL A 164 -23.18 -1.97 33.01
CA VAL A 164 -23.24 -2.07 34.46
C VAL A 164 -24.61 -2.57 34.87
N HIS A 165 -24.61 -3.69 35.59
CA HIS A 165 -25.81 -4.30 36.14
C HIS A 165 -25.77 -4.17 37.66
N SER A 166 -26.64 -3.33 38.22
CA SER A 166 -26.85 -3.18 39.66
C SER A 166 -28.16 -3.86 40.08
N LYS A 167 -28.37 -4.06 41.38
CA LYS A 167 -29.67 -4.46 41.94
C LYS A 167 -30.29 -3.25 42.61
N ASP A 168 -31.56 -3.00 42.35
CA ASP A 168 -32.29 -1.97 43.08
C ASP A 168 -32.58 -2.41 44.53
N GLY A 169 -33.11 -1.49 45.35
CA GLY A 169 -33.51 -1.77 46.73
C GLY A 169 -34.61 -2.84 46.89
N GLY A 170 -35.24 -3.28 45.79
CA GLY A 170 -36.20 -4.38 45.72
C GLY A 170 -35.58 -5.72 45.28
N GLY A 171 -34.31 -5.74 44.88
CA GLY A 171 -33.59 -6.93 44.40
C GLY A 171 -33.74 -7.19 42.89
N GLU A 172 -34.40 -6.30 42.14
CA GLU A 172 -34.57 -6.41 40.69
C GLU A 172 -33.30 -5.88 39.97
N PRO A 173 -32.78 -6.58 38.96
CA PRO A 173 -31.58 -6.13 38.25
C PRO A 173 -31.88 -4.91 37.37
N THR A 174 -31.21 -3.79 37.63
CA THR A 174 -31.21 -2.59 36.79
C THR A 174 -29.97 -2.57 35.90
N VAL A 175 -30.16 -2.34 34.59
CA VAL A 175 -29.06 -2.22 33.62
C VAL A 175 -28.93 -0.75 33.23
N ALA A 176 -27.78 -0.16 33.54
CA ALA A 176 -27.40 1.16 33.03
C ALA A 176 -26.34 0.95 31.93
N PRO A 177 -26.72 0.99 30.64
CA PRO A 177 -25.73 0.86 29.57
C PRO A 177 -24.81 2.08 29.59
N MET A 178 -23.50 1.85 29.67
CA MET A 178 -22.49 2.88 29.44
C MET A 178 -21.97 2.74 28.02
N SER A 179 -22.56 3.50 27.10
CA SER A 179 -22.11 3.50 25.71
C SER A 179 -20.87 4.37 25.54
N GLY A 180 -19.78 3.77 25.06
CA GLY A 180 -18.70 4.42 24.31
C GLY A 180 -17.91 5.52 25.02
N SER A 181 -17.11 5.16 26.02
CA SER A 181 -16.05 6.05 26.50
C SER A 181 -14.89 6.01 25.51
N SER A 182 -14.70 7.08 24.73
CA SER A 182 -13.52 7.23 23.89
C SER A 182 -12.30 7.46 24.77
N CYS A 183 -11.25 6.68 24.53
CA CYS A 183 -10.05 6.70 25.33
C CYS A 183 -8.82 7.01 24.48
N THR A 184 -8.04 7.98 24.93
CA THR A 184 -6.79 8.38 24.26
C THR A 184 -5.58 7.88 25.03
N LEU A 185 -4.53 7.47 24.31
CA LEU A 185 -3.28 7.00 24.89
C LEU A 185 -2.62 8.10 25.74
N GLN A 186 -2.22 7.79 26.99
CA GLN A 186 -1.60 8.76 27.90
C GLN A 186 -0.46 8.13 28.74
N PRO A 187 0.79 8.61 28.61
CA PRO A 187 1.23 9.65 27.67
C PRO A 187 1.20 9.16 26.21
N PRO A 188 1.16 10.08 25.23
CA PRO A 188 0.98 9.74 23.81
C PRO A 188 2.18 9.02 23.17
N ASP A 189 3.34 9.03 23.82
CA ASP A 189 4.61 8.44 23.37
C ASP A 189 4.89 7.03 23.95
N GLN A 190 3.92 6.43 24.65
CA GLN A 190 4.01 5.04 25.09
C GLN A 190 4.30 4.11 23.90
N ASN A 191 4.99 3.00 24.18
CA ASN A 191 5.20 1.98 23.17
C ASN A 191 3.84 1.49 22.63
N THR A 192 3.67 1.52 21.31
CA THR A 192 2.47 1.06 20.61
C THR A 192 2.70 -0.19 19.78
N LEU A 193 3.94 -0.68 19.66
CA LEU A 193 4.22 -1.88 18.86
C LEU A 193 3.60 -3.11 19.54
N LEU A 194 2.55 -3.66 18.93
CA LEU A 194 1.92 -4.89 19.38
C LEU A 194 2.69 -6.10 18.85
N ALA A 195 2.97 -6.11 17.55
CA ALA A 195 3.79 -7.13 16.91
C ALA A 195 4.35 -6.67 15.56
N GLU A 196 5.58 -7.11 15.26
CA GLU A 196 6.21 -7.13 13.95
C GLU A 196 6.05 -8.56 13.40
N MET A 197 5.42 -8.72 12.24
CA MET A 197 5.03 -10.03 11.71
C MET A 197 5.07 -10.06 10.19
N TRP A 198 5.05 -11.27 9.61
CA TRP A 198 4.77 -11.41 8.19
C TRP A 198 3.28 -11.47 7.94
N LEU A 199 2.78 -10.63 7.05
CA LEU A 199 1.38 -10.53 6.68
C LEU A 199 1.16 -11.07 5.27
N ARG A 200 0.29 -12.06 5.14
CA ARG A 200 -0.18 -12.57 3.85
C ARG A 200 -1.46 -11.85 3.44
N THR A 201 -1.32 -10.86 2.58
CA THR A 201 -2.41 -9.98 2.15
C THR A 201 -2.29 -9.63 0.67
N SER A 202 -3.27 -8.91 0.13
CA SER A 202 -3.17 -8.34 -1.22
C SER A 202 -2.04 -7.33 -1.21
N ALA A 203 -1.14 -7.38 -2.19
CA ALA A 203 -0.04 -6.43 -2.25
C ALA A 203 -0.56 -4.98 -2.20
N PRO A 204 0.02 -4.10 -1.37
CA PRO A 204 -0.35 -2.70 -1.39
C PRO A 204 -0.13 -2.14 -2.79
N ILE A 205 -1.10 -1.36 -3.25
CA ILE A 205 -0.96 -0.62 -4.51
C ILE A 205 -0.12 0.62 -4.18
N VAL A 206 1.21 0.46 -4.23
CA VAL A 206 2.14 1.57 -4.03
C VAL A 206 2.00 2.49 -5.22
N THR A 207 1.54 3.72 -4.98
CA THR A 207 1.45 4.77 -6.00
C THR A 207 2.67 5.65 -5.89
N THR A 208 3.33 5.90 -7.02
CA THR A 208 4.52 6.76 -7.11
C THR A 208 4.30 7.85 -8.14
N LYS A 209 4.90 9.01 -7.92
CA LYS A 209 4.91 10.10 -8.89
C LYS A 209 5.86 9.77 -10.01
N VAL A 210 5.45 10.11 -11.22
CA VAL A 210 6.28 10.02 -12.42
C VAL A 210 6.62 11.43 -12.85
N ALA A 211 7.87 11.68 -13.15
CA ALA A 211 8.34 12.92 -13.77
C ALA A 211 9.39 12.58 -14.83
N GLY A 212 9.48 13.35 -15.92
CA GLY A 212 10.46 13.06 -16.96
C GLY A 212 10.21 13.78 -18.27
N THR A 213 10.78 13.23 -19.33
CA THR A 213 10.63 13.73 -20.70
C THR A 213 10.51 12.55 -21.67
N ALA A 214 9.63 12.67 -22.66
CA ALA A 214 9.65 11.85 -23.85
C ALA A 214 10.15 12.67 -25.04
N HIS A 215 11.23 12.23 -25.68
CA HIS A 215 11.74 12.85 -26.89
C HIS A 215 11.13 12.20 -28.12
N LEU A 216 10.43 13.00 -28.91
CA LEU A 216 9.87 12.59 -30.19
C LEU A 216 10.84 12.96 -31.31
N LYS A 217 11.45 11.95 -31.93
CA LYS A 217 12.59 12.13 -32.85
C LYS A 217 12.24 12.95 -34.09
N ARG A 218 11.10 12.66 -34.72
CA ARG A 218 10.71 13.31 -35.98
C ARG A 218 10.35 14.79 -35.85
N PRO A 219 9.52 15.22 -34.89
CA PRO A 219 9.30 16.64 -34.67
C PRO A 219 10.48 17.28 -33.90
N SER A 220 11.47 16.48 -33.48
CA SER A 220 12.58 16.89 -32.61
C SER A 220 12.07 17.65 -31.39
N ALA A 221 11.08 17.06 -30.72
CA ALA A 221 10.29 17.72 -29.68
C ALA A 221 10.39 16.98 -28.36
N ASP A 222 10.59 17.72 -27.28
CA ASP A 222 10.54 17.21 -25.92
C ASP A 222 9.16 17.40 -25.33
N VAL A 223 8.56 16.30 -24.88
CA VAL A 223 7.27 16.30 -24.19
C VAL A 223 7.55 16.06 -22.71
N PRO A 224 7.30 17.04 -21.83
CA PRO A 224 7.43 16.80 -20.40
C PRO A 224 6.43 15.70 -19.99
N LEU A 225 6.82 14.85 -19.05
CA LEU A 225 5.99 13.81 -18.47
C LEU A 225 5.75 14.15 -17.00
N SER A 226 4.50 14.09 -16.57
CA SER A 226 4.14 14.03 -15.16
C SER A 226 2.95 13.11 -14.98
N GLY A 227 2.85 12.47 -13.81
CA GLY A 227 1.72 11.60 -13.53
C GLY A 227 1.96 10.66 -12.35
N THR A 228 1.32 9.50 -12.38
CA THR A 228 1.40 8.48 -11.34
C THR A 228 1.59 7.08 -11.92
N PHE A 229 2.30 6.24 -11.19
CA PHE A 229 2.50 4.82 -11.51
C PHE A 229 2.27 3.96 -10.28
N THR A 230 1.51 2.88 -10.44
CA THR A 230 1.20 1.94 -9.36
C THR A 230 2.05 0.67 -9.43
N SER A 231 2.25 0.00 -8.30
CA SER A 231 2.91 -1.33 -8.23
C SER A 231 2.19 -2.41 -9.06
N THR A 232 0.90 -2.20 -9.38
CA THR A 232 0.11 -3.05 -10.30
C THR A 232 0.38 -2.77 -11.78
N GLY A 233 1.23 -1.80 -12.10
CA GLY A 233 1.56 -1.44 -13.48
C GLY A 233 0.58 -0.48 -14.15
N ALA A 234 -0.24 0.24 -13.38
CA ALA A 234 -1.10 1.29 -13.92
C ALA A 234 -0.33 2.61 -13.98
N LEU A 235 -0.15 3.16 -15.18
CA LEU A 235 0.50 4.41 -15.50
C LEU A 235 -0.55 5.43 -15.96
N THR A 236 -0.70 6.52 -15.21
CA THR A 236 -1.54 7.66 -15.58
C THR A 236 -0.64 8.85 -15.81
N LEU A 237 -0.63 9.38 -17.04
CA LEU A 237 0.15 10.58 -17.40
C LEU A 237 -0.79 11.75 -17.66
N ASP A 238 -0.38 12.93 -17.20
CA ASP A 238 -1.08 14.17 -17.43
C ASP A 238 -0.98 14.59 -18.91
N GLU A 239 -1.99 15.31 -19.40
CA GLU A 239 -1.90 15.97 -20.70
C GLU A 239 -0.88 17.11 -20.66
N LYS A 240 -0.04 17.20 -21.69
CA LYS A 240 1.05 18.19 -21.78
C LYS A 240 1.11 18.82 -23.15
N THR A 241 1.64 20.05 -23.19
CA THR A 241 1.87 20.76 -24.44
C THR A 241 3.34 20.66 -24.82
N ALA A 242 3.63 20.27 -26.06
CA ALA A 242 4.96 20.26 -26.64
C ALA A 242 5.06 21.30 -27.75
N ALA A 243 6.16 22.06 -27.77
CA ALA A 243 6.47 23.02 -28.82
C ALA A 243 7.54 22.44 -29.76
N PHE A 244 7.38 22.67 -31.06
CA PHE A 244 8.30 22.18 -32.08
C PHE A 244 8.22 23.00 -33.37
N SER A 245 9.16 22.78 -34.28
CA SER A 245 9.21 23.47 -35.57
C SER A 245 8.93 22.50 -36.72
N ILE A 246 7.86 22.75 -37.47
CA ILE A 246 7.59 22.02 -38.72
C ILE A 246 8.55 22.54 -39.80
N LEU A 247 9.26 21.63 -40.47
CA LEU A 247 10.28 21.95 -41.49
C LEU A 247 11.42 22.86 -41.01
N GLY A 248 11.63 22.98 -39.69
CA GLY A 248 12.71 23.78 -39.10
C GLY A 248 12.44 25.28 -38.96
N PHE A 249 11.30 25.81 -39.42
CA PHE A 249 11.00 27.25 -39.35
C PHE A 249 9.54 27.60 -39.00
N LEU A 250 8.60 26.66 -39.07
CA LEU A 250 7.20 26.92 -38.74
C LEU A 250 6.91 26.54 -37.28
N PRO A 251 6.71 27.51 -36.36
CA PRO A 251 6.42 27.22 -34.97
C PRO A 251 5.05 26.55 -34.83
N ALA A 252 5.05 25.39 -34.20
CA ALA A 252 3.88 24.59 -33.90
C ALA A 252 3.87 24.17 -32.43
N THR A 253 2.67 23.93 -31.91
CA THR A 253 2.45 23.36 -30.58
C THR A 253 1.45 22.23 -30.69
N ALA A 254 1.64 21.17 -29.92
CA ALA A 254 0.66 20.09 -29.82
C ALA A 254 0.34 19.79 -28.37
N ARG A 255 -0.95 19.65 -28.06
CA ARG A 255 -1.42 19.05 -26.81
C ARG A 255 -1.44 17.54 -26.97
N LEU A 256 -0.58 16.88 -26.22
CA LEU A 256 -0.32 15.45 -26.29
C LEU A 256 -0.73 14.78 -24.99
N ARG A 257 -1.34 13.61 -25.12
CA ARG A 257 -1.73 12.77 -23.99
C ARG A 257 -1.35 11.32 -24.29
N PHE A 258 -0.57 10.73 -23.40
CA PHE A 258 -0.27 9.31 -23.42
C PHE A 258 -1.26 8.58 -22.53
N VAL A 259 -1.95 7.57 -23.07
CA VAL A 259 -2.95 6.78 -22.34
C VAL A 259 -2.57 5.32 -22.40
N GLN A 260 -2.48 4.68 -21.24
CA GLN A 260 -2.24 3.25 -21.19
C GLN A 260 -3.40 2.45 -21.81
N ASN A 261 -3.07 1.55 -22.72
CA ASN A 261 -4.01 0.67 -23.40
C ASN A 261 -3.48 -0.75 -23.38
N GLY A 262 -3.73 -1.42 -22.26
CA GLY A 262 -3.25 -2.77 -21.96
C GLY A 262 -2.51 -2.84 -20.64
N ALA A 263 -2.31 -4.06 -20.13
CA ALA A 263 -1.56 -4.28 -18.92
C ALA A 263 -0.06 -4.01 -19.13
N ALA A 264 0.58 -3.39 -18.14
CA ALA A 264 2.05 -3.36 -18.11
C ALA A 264 2.60 -4.77 -17.92
N THR A 265 3.81 -5.00 -18.44
CA THR A 265 4.50 -6.30 -18.36
C THR A 265 5.90 -6.12 -17.79
N GLY A 266 6.47 -7.18 -17.21
CA GLY A 266 7.77 -7.13 -16.52
C GLY A 266 7.63 -6.84 -15.02
N ASP A 267 8.70 -6.33 -14.42
CA ASP A 267 8.79 -6.11 -12.97
C ASP A 267 8.30 -4.71 -12.59
N THR A 268 6.99 -4.59 -12.34
CA THR A 268 6.33 -3.33 -11.96
C THR A 268 6.50 -2.98 -10.48
N VAL A 269 6.97 -3.93 -9.65
CA VAL A 269 7.13 -3.75 -8.20
C VAL A 269 8.51 -3.18 -7.88
N ALA A 270 9.59 -3.88 -8.27
CA ALA A 270 10.93 -3.37 -8.05
C ALA A 270 11.37 -2.37 -9.15
N ARG A 271 10.59 -2.29 -10.24
CA ARG A 271 10.78 -1.34 -11.35
C ARG A 271 12.19 -1.43 -11.94
N THR A 272 12.72 -2.65 -12.05
CA THR A 272 14.03 -2.89 -12.65
C THR A 272 13.96 -2.81 -14.18
N ALA A 273 12.99 -3.51 -14.76
CA ALA A 273 12.64 -3.42 -16.16
C ALA A 273 11.15 -3.78 -16.35
N PHE A 274 10.38 -2.88 -16.94
CA PHE A 274 8.98 -3.11 -17.28
C PHE A 274 8.61 -2.41 -18.58
N ARG A 275 7.46 -2.74 -19.14
CA ARG A 275 6.93 -2.16 -20.37
C ARG A 275 5.49 -1.76 -20.20
N VAL A 276 5.10 -0.63 -20.78
CA VAL A 276 3.73 -0.13 -20.72
C VAL A 276 3.21 0.12 -22.14
N PRO A 277 2.09 -0.50 -22.54
CA PRO A 277 1.47 -0.22 -23.83
C PRO A 277 0.74 1.13 -23.76
N LEU A 278 1.19 2.12 -24.54
CA LEU A 278 0.66 3.48 -24.53
C LEU A 278 0.12 3.88 -25.91
N ASN A 279 -1.08 4.44 -25.94
CA ASN A 279 -1.56 5.21 -27.08
C ASN A 279 -1.24 6.69 -26.90
N LEU A 280 -0.57 7.28 -27.89
CA LEU A 280 -0.48 8.74 -28.02
C LEU A 280 -1.78 9.28 -28.63
N ILE A 281 -2.37 10.29 -27.98
CA ILE A 281 -3.49 11.09 -28.45
C ILE A 281 -2.97 12.52 -28.73
N VAL A 282 -3.25 13.04 -29.91
CA VAL A 282 -2.98 14.43 -30.29
C VAL A 282 -4.28 15.21 -30.13
N ALA A 283 -4.48 15.77 -28.94
CA ALA A 283 -5.72 16.44 -28.59
C ALA A 283 -5.92 17.74 -29.40
N ASP A 284 -4.83 18.44 -29.70
CA ASP A 284 -4.81 19.65 -30.51
C ASP A 284 -3.44 19.84 -31.14
N LEU A 285 -3.41 20.27 -32.39
CA LEU A 285 -2.25 20.76 -33.09
C LEU A 285 -2.53 22.20 -33.50
N SER A 286 -1.66 23.11 -33.07
CA SER A 286 -1.74 24.53 -33.39
C SER A 286 -0.49 25.00 -34.12
N VAL A 287 -0.65 25.72 -35.23
CA VAL A 287 0.44 26.33 -36.02
C VAL A 287 0.24 27.84 -36.00
N PHE A 288 1.27 28.61 -35.62
CA PHE A 288 1.13 30.05 -35.35
C PHE A 288 -0.02 30.41 -34.38
N GLY A 289 -0.32 29.52 -33.43
CA GLY A 289 -1.41 29.70 -32.46
C GLY A 289 -2.81 29.44 -33.00
N VAL A 290 -2.95 29.03 -34.26
CA VAL A 290 -4.24 28.62 -34.85
C VAL A 290 -4.35 27.11 -34.80
N SER A 291 -5.41 26.58 -34.20
CA SER A 291 -5.70 25.14 -34.20
C SER A 291 -5.99 24.67 -35.61
N VAL A 292 -5.15 23.75 -36.11
CA VAL A 292 -5.23 23.20 -37.47
C VAL A 292 -5.72 21.76 -37.48
N GLY A 293 -5.69 21.06 -36.34
CA GLY A 293 -6.15 19.68 -36.27
C GLY A 293 -5.97 19.06 -34.89
N GLY A 294 -6.19 17.75 -34.80
CA GLY A 294 -6.24 17.01 -33.55
C GLY A 294 -7.68 16.60 -33.19
N GLY A 295 -7.87 16.20 -31.94
CA GLY A 295 -9.16 15.83 -31.38
C GLY A 295 -9.07 14.53 -30.58
N SER A 296 -10.12 14.22 -29.83
CA SER A 296 -10.17 13.01 -28.98
C SER A 296 -10.07 11.70 -29.76
N SER A 297 -10.42 11.71 -31.06
CA SER A 297 -10.28 10.57 -31.97
C SER A 297 -8.89 10.49 -32.62
N CYS A 298 -8.07 11.54 -32.57
CA CYS A 298 -6.76 11.58 -33.20
C CYS A 298 -5.73 10.87 -32.32
N ARG A 299 -5.51 9.59 -32.59
CA ARG A 299 -4.66 8.72 -31.77
C ARG A 299 -3.92 7.69 -32.59
N THR A 300 -2.88 7.12 -32.00
CA THR A 300 -2.18 5.94 -32.55
C THR A 300 -3.15 4.79 -32.81
N THR A 301 -2.97 4.12 -33.95
CA THR A 301 -3.82 3.00 -34.43
C THR A 301 -3.60 1.70 -33.65
N ALA A 302 -2.43 1.55 -33.02
CA ALA A 302 -2.09 0.49 -32.09
C ALA A 302 -1.34 1.08 -30.88
N PRO A 303 -1.33 0.40 -29.72
CA PRO A 303 -0.50 0.81 -28.60
C PRO A 303 1.00 0.73 -28.95
N ALA A 304 1.75 1.76 -28.61
CA ALA A 304 3.21 1.73 -28.63
C ALA A 304 3.70 1.00 -27.36
N ASP A 305 4.57 0.01 -27.53
CA ASP A 305 5.19 -0.68 -26.40
C ASP A 305 6.37 0.17 -25.88
N VAL A 306 6.21 0.78 -24.71
CA VAL A 306 7.21 1.70 -24.14
C VAL A 306 7.98 0.99 -23.02
N PRO A 307 9.27 0.67 -23.22
CA PRO A 307 10.09 0.08 -22.18
C PRO A 307 10.59 1.12 -21.19
N PHE A 308 10.73 0.71 -19.94
CA PHE A 308 11.35 1.47 -18.86
C PHE A 308 12.41 0.56 -18.22
N THR A 309 13.67 0.85 -18.48
CA THR A 309 14.81 0.13 -17.91
C THR A 309 15.55 1.04 -16.94
N ARG A 310 15.71 0.59 -15.70
CA ARG A 310 16.33 1.39 -14.64
C ARG A 310 17.84 1.54 -14.86
N SER A 311 18.32 2.76 -14.75
CA SER A 311 19.74 3.13 -14.68
C SER A 311 19.92 4.16 -13.56
N GLY A 312 20.45 3.72 -12.41
CA GLY A 312 20.47 4.55 -11.20
C GLY A 312 19.06 4.87 -10.70
N ASP A 313 18.73 6.16 -10.61
CA ASP A 313 17.42 6.67 -10.16
C ASP A 313 16.46 7.00 -11.31
N ALA A 314 16.91 6.85 -12.56
CA ALA A 314 16.12 7.10 -13.75
C ALA A 314 15.78 5.80 -14.50
N HIS A 315 14.78 5.90 -15.37
CA HIS A 315 14.30 4.85 -16.25
C HIS A 315 14.36 5.36 -17.68
N HIS A 316 15.02 4.57 -18.53
CA HIS A 316 15.26 4.91 -19.92
C HIS A 316 14.61 3.89 -20.82
N GLY A 317 14.23 4.33 -22.02
CA GLY A 317 13.71 3.43 -23.04
C GLY A 317 13.66 4.08 -24.42
N ALA A 318 13.70 3.23 -25.44
CA ALA A 318 13.42 3.63 -26.81
C ALA A 318 12.13 2.97 -27.28
N PHE A 319 11.28 3.71 -27.98
CA PHE A 319 9.99 3.22 -28.45
C PHE A 319 9.66 3.70 -29.86
N THR A 320 8.79 2.95 -30.53
CA THR A 320 8.30 3.26 -31.87
C THR A 320 6.84 3.67 -31.78
N LEU A 321 6.49 4.82 -32.36
CA LEU A 321 5.11 5.28 -32.42
C LEU A 321 4.44 4.74 -33.69
N PRO A 322 3.34 3.96 -33.56
CA PRO A 322 2.54 3.51 -34.71
C PRO A 322 1.85 4.66 -35.43
N ALA A 323 1.33 4.40 -36.63
CA ALA A 323 0.57 5.37 -37.41
C ALA A 323 -0.58 6.01 -36.61
N LEU A 324 -0.84 7.30 -36.83
CA LEU A 324 -2.01 7.97 -36.26
C LEU A 324 -3.26 7.70 -37.12
N GLY A 325 -4.41 7.62 -36.46
CA GLY A 325 -5.72 7.48 -37.08
C GLY A 325 -6.71 8.46 -36.46
N GLY A 326 -7.79 8.76 -37.18
CA GLY A 326 -8.89 9.59 -36.66
C GLY A 326 -8.56 11.08 -36.50
N CYS A 327 -7.56 11.59 -37.22
CA CYS A 327 -7.13 12.99 -37.18
C CYS A 327 -7.71 13.85 -38.32
N GLY A 328 -8.78 13.37 -38.98
CA GLY A 328 -9.39 14.04 -40.13
C GLY A 328 -8.50 14.07 -41.36
N VAL A 329 -8.65 15.11 -42.19
CA VAL A 329 -7.90 15.30 -43.45
C VAL A 329 -6.38 15.42 -43.26
N LEU A 330 -5.93 15.76 -42.04
CA LEU A 330 -4.51 15.89 -41.71
C LEU A 330 -3.86 14.59 -41.23
N THR A 331 -4.60 13.47 -41.19
CA THR A 331 -4.06 12.17 -40.71
C THR A 331 -2.74 11.76 -41.37
N PRO A 332 -2.55 11.87 -42.71
CA PRO A 332 -1.29 11.50 -43.34
C PRO A 332 -0.12 12.40 -42.90
N LEU A 333 -0.35 13.71 -42.80
CA LEU A 333 0.65 14.69 -42.37
C LEU A 333 1.05 14.47 -40.90
N LEU A 334 0.05 14.33 -40.01
CA LEU A 334 0.27 14.09 -38.59
C LEU A 334 0.99 12.76 -38.35
N SER A 335 0.63 11.72 -39.11
CA SER A 335 1.34 10.45 -39.05
C SER A 335 2.80 10.64 -39.47
N ALA A 336 3.07 11.32 -40.58
CA ALA A 336 4.45 11.59 -41.00
C ALA A 336 5.26 12.35 -39.94
N LEU A 337 4.63 13.30 -39.22
CA LEU A 337 5.28 14.11 -38.20
C LEU A 337 5.57 13.37 -36.90
N PHE A 338 4.64 12.58 -36.38
CA PHE A 338 4.76 12.02 -35.02
C PHE A 338 5.18 10.54 -34.97
N THR A 339 5.06 9.79 -36.06
CA THR A 339 5.19 8.33 -36.03
C THR A 339 6.62 7.92 -36.38
N GLY A 340 6.99 6.67 -36.10
CA GLY A 340 8.31 6.14 -36.42
C GLY A 340 9.13 5.76 -35.20
N ASP A 341 10.34 5.29 -35.48
CA ASP A 341 11.29 4.74 -34.51
C ASP A 341 12.19 5.81 -33.90
N GLY A 342 12.97 5.41 -32.89
CA GLY A 342 13.99 6.25 -32.27
C GLY A 342 13.46 7.34 -31.33
N ASN A 343 12.21 7.27 -30.90
CA ASN A 343 11.73 8.08 -29.78
C ASN A 343 12.31 7.53 -28.48
N THR A 344 12.60 8.40 -27.52
CA THR A 344 13.16 8.00 -26.22
C THR A 344 12.30 8.51 -25.07
N VAL A 345 12.37 7.81 -23.95
CA VAL A 345 11.76 8.22 -22.69
C VAL A 345 12.83 8.21 -21.60
N ASP A 346 12.82 9.27 -20.80
CA ASP A 346 13.67 9.45 -19.64
C ASP A 346 12.76 9.87 -18.48
N ALA A 347 12.52 8.96 -17.54
CA ALA A 347 11.56 9.18 -16.44
C ALA A 347 12.15 8.79 -15.09
N THR A 348 11.72 9.46 -14.03
CA THR A 348 12.00 9.12 -12.64
C THR A 348 10.70 8.80 -11.92
N PHE A 349 10.78 7.84 -11.00
CA PHE A 349 9.64 7.36 -10.22
C PHE A 349 9.93 7.57 -8.75
N THR A 350 9.28 8.57 -8.14
CA THR A 350 9.49 8.96 -6.74
C THR A 350 8.28 8.60 -5.89
N SER A 351 8.54 8.01 -4.72
CA SER A 351 7.49 7.74 -3.73
C SER A 351 6.99 9.02 -3.08
#